data_AF-A0A1C6GBC1-F1
#
_entry.id   AF-A0A1C6GBC1-F1
#
_cell.length_a   1.000
_cell.length_b   1.000
_cell.length_c   1.000
_cell.angle_alpha   90.00
_cell.angle_beta   90.00
_cell.angle_gamma   90.00
#
_symmetry.space_group_name_H-M   'P 1'
#
loop_
_entity.id
_entity.type
_entity.pdbx_description
1 polymer ?
#
loop_
_entity_poly.entity_id
_entity_poly.type
_entity_poly.pdbx_seq_one_letter_code
_entity_poly.pdbx_strand_id
1 'polypeptide(L)'
;MMFNIYAVRDVKVGFQSITIQPNDPVAARSFESTVINSDSVLFTHAEDFSLYRLGTWDSDTGHIIPEEMPVLILEARSCLQGGKKHV
;
A
#
# COMPACT_ATOMS: atom_id res chain seq x y z
N MET A 1 2.14 10.63 18.24
CA MET A 1 2.63 9.31 17.84
C MET A 1 2.90 9.38 16.35
N MET A 2 3.99 8.77 15.88
CA MET A 2 4.31 8.79 14.45
C MET A 2 3.53 7.69 13.73
N PHE A 3 2.83 8.07 12.67
CA PHE A 3 2.17 7.18 11.73
C PHE A 3 2.73 7.41 10.33
N ASN A 4 2.56 6.43 9.46
CA ASN A 4 2.95 6.54 8.07
C ASN A 4 1.70 6.74 7.21
N ILE A 5 1.83 7.59 6.21
CA ILE A 5 0.82 7.90 5.22
C ILE A 5 1.11 7.08 3.97
N TYR A 6 0.12 6.34 3.48
CA TYR A 6 0.25 5.51 2.28
C TYR A 6 -0.87 5.81 1.29
N ALA A 7 -0.61 5.49 0.03
CA ALA A 7 -1.62 5.46 -1.01
C ALA A 7 -1.34 4.31 -1.97
N VAL A 8 -2.41 3.72 -2.49
CA VAL A 8 -2.31 2.76 -3.60
C VAL A 8 -2.22 3.56 -4.89
N ARG A 9 -1.21 3.28 -5.71
CA ARG A 9 -1.05 3.83 -7.04
C ARG A 9 -1.55 2.83 -8.06
N ASP A 10 -2.48 3.28 -8.89
CA ASP A 10 -2.91 2.62 -10.12
C ASP A 10 -2.17 3.28 -11.29
N VAL A 11 -1.55 2.49 -12.16
CA VAL A 11 -0.85 3.00 -13.35
C VAL A 11 -1.78 3.79 -14.29
N LYS A 12 -3.06 3.43 -14.36
CA LYS A 12 -4.06 4.02 -15.26
C LYS A 12 -4.82 5.21 -14.66
N VAL A 13 -4.97 5.24 -13.34
CA VAL A 13 -5.78 6.26 -12.64
C VAL A 13 -4.93 7.22 -11.80
N GLY A 14 -3.77 6.77 -11.31
CA GLY A 14 -2.91 7.52 -10.40
C GLY A 14 -3.06 7.09 -8.95
N PHE A 15 -2.77 8.00 -8.01
CA PHE A 15 -2.88 7.72 -6.58
C PHE A 15 -4.35 7.71 -6.13
N GLN A 16 -4.72 6.64 -5.44
CA GLN A 16 -6.02 6.43 -4.83
C GLN A 16 -6.08 7.07 -3.44
N SER A 17 -7.17 6.84 -2.72
CA SER A 17 -7.38 7.30 -1.34
C SER A 17 -6.20 6.99 -0.44
N ILE A 18 -5.87 7.98 0.40
CA ILE A 18 -4.81 7.90 1.38
C ILE A 18 -5.28 7.03 2.57
N THR A 19 -4.37 6.21 3.09
CA THR A 19 -4.55 5.43 4.31
C THR A 19 -3.42 5.71 5.29
N ILE A 20 -3.72 5.63 6.58
CA ILE A 20 -2.77 5.90 7.66
C ILE A 20 -2.54 4.58 8.39
N GLN A 21 -1.29 4.18 8.53
CA GLN A 21 -0.92 2.93 9.20
C GLN A 21 0.28 3.16 10.13
N PRO A 22 0.39 2.39 11.22
CA PRO A 22 1.44 2.60 12.23
C PRO A 22 2.85 2.29 11.72
N ASN A 23 3.00 1.41 10.73
CA ASN A 23 4.29 1.04 10.14
C ASN A 23 4.11 0.33 8.78
N ASP A 24 5.22 0.16 8.05
CA ASP A 24 5.21 -0.42 6.71
C ASP A 24 4.68 -1.88 6.70
N PRO A 25 5.05 -2.78 7.65
CA PRO A 25 4.52 -4.14 7.69
C PRO A 25 3.00 -4.24 7.86
N VAL A 26 2.40 -3.38 8.71
CA VAL A 26 0.95 -3.35 8.90
C VAL A 26 0.25 -2.87 7.63
N ALA A 27 0.80 -1.85 6.97
CA ALA A 27 0.27 -1.35 5.70
C ALA A 27 0.35 -2.40 4.59
N ALA A 28 1.50 -3.08 4.47
CA ALA A 28 1.72 -4.15 3.50
C ALA A 28 0.72 -5.30 3.69
N ARG A 29 0.51 -5.74 4.93
CA ARG A 29 -0.45 -6.83 5.24
C ARG A 29 -1.90 -6.42 4.97
N SER A 30 -2.27 -5.19 5.32
CA SER A 30 -3.61 -4.67 5.02
C SER A 30 -3.85 -4.65 3.51
N PHE A 31 -2.87 -4.17 2.74
CA PHE A 31 -2.92 -4.12 1.29
C PHE A 31 -2.96 -5.52 0.67
N GLU A 32 -2.12 -6.44 1.12
CA GLU A 32 -2.13 -7.85 0.70
C GLU A 32 -3.50 -8.49 0.96
N SER A 33 -4.08 -8.26 2.15
CA SER A 33 -5.40 -8.76 2.48
C SER A 33 -6.47 -8.19 1.54
N THR A 34 -6.38 -6.92 1.16
CA THR A 34 -7.28 -6.31 0.17
C THR A 34 -7.08 -6.90 -1.24
N VAL A 35 -5.83 -7.11 -1.67
CA VAL A 35 -5.52 -7.69 -2.99
C VAL A 35 -6.01 -9.15 -3.10
N ILE A 36 -5.84 -9.93 -2.02
CA ILE A 36 -6.24 -11.35 -1.99
C ILE A 36 -7.76 -11.52 -1.80
N ASN A 37 -8.39 -10.73 -0.92
CA ASN A 37 -9.81 -10.90 -0.60
C ASN A 37 -10.76 -10.08 -1.48
N SER A 38 -10.27 -9.12 -2.28
CA SER A 38 -11.16 -8.48 -3.24
C SER A 38 -11.40 -9.43 -4.41
N ASP A 39 -12.62 -9.94 -4.52
CA ASP A 39 -13.19 -10.55 -5.74
C ASP A 39 -13.32 -9.55 -6.91
N SER A 40 -12.53 -8.47 -6.90
CA SER A 40 -12.64 -7.33 -7.79
C SER A 40 -11.33 -7.04 -8.52
N VAL A 41 -11.38 -6.06 -9.43
CA VAL A 41 -10.38 -5.62 -10.41
C VAL A 41 -8.92 -5.62 -9.92
N LEU A 42 -8.68 -5.42 -8.61
CA LEU A 42 -7.36 -5.49 -7.98
C LEU A 42 -6.70 -6.87 -8.09
N PHE A 43 -7.47 -7.96 -8.04
CA PHE A 43 -6.96 -9.32 -8.22
C PHE A 43 -6.66 -9.59 -9.70
N THR A 44 -7.52 -9.15 -10.62
CA THR A 44 -7.37 -9.36 -12.07
C THR A 44 -6.25 -8.50 -12.68
N HIS A 45 -5.99 -7.32 -12.12
CA HIS A 45 -4.99 -6.37 -12.58
C HIS A 45 -3.96 -6.04 -11.50
N ALA A 46 -3.58 -7.01 -10.66
CA ALA A 46 -2.60 -6.81 -9.58
C ALA A 46 -1.24 -6.25 -10.03
N GLU A 47 -0.90 -6.34 -11.32
CA GLU A 47 0.31 -5.74 -11.88
C GLU A 47 0.22 -4.21 -12.01
N ASP A 48 -1.00 -3.65 -12.10
CA ASP A 48 -1.22 -2.21 -12.23
C ASP A 48 -1.24 -1.50 -10.86
N PHE A 49 -1.26 -2.24 -9.75
CA PHE A 49 -1.40 -1.69 -8.39
C PHE A 49 -0.14 -1.84 -7.55
N SER A 50 0.23 -0.75 -6.88
CA SER A 50 1.38 -0.72 -5.97
C SER A 50 1.11 0.19 -4.77
N LEU A 51 1.53 -0.23 -3.59
CA LEU A 51 1.44 0.52 -2.35
C LEU A 51 2.67 1.41 -2.19
N TYR A 52 2.45 2.71 -2.00
CA TYR A 52 3.50 3.69 -1.76
C TYR A 52 3.31 4.37 -0.40
N ARG A 53 4.42 4.69 0.26
CA ARG A 53 4.46 5.62 1.40
C ARG A 53 4.71 7.03 0.88
N LEU A 54 3.87 7.96 1.30
CA LEU A 54 3.89 9.36 0.89
C LEU A 54 4.54 10.27 1.94
N GLY A 55 4.60 9.83 3.18
CA GLY A 55 5.07 10.66 4.29
C GLY A 55 4.82 10.01 5.64
N THR A 56 5.14 10.76 6.67
CA THR A 56 4.79 10.47 8.05
C THR A 56 3.89 11.56 8.61
N TRP A 57 3.05 11.17 9.56
CA TRP A 57 2.12 12.03 10.25
C TRP A 57 2.34 11.87 11.75
N ASP A 58 2.60 12.99 12.43
CA ASP A 58 2.64 13.03 13.88
C ASP A 58 1.24 13.36 14.41
N SER A 59 0.61 12.38 15.06
CA SER A 59 -0.72 12.54 15.64
C SER A 59 -0.77 13.50 16.82
N ASP A 60 0.36 13.77 17.49
CA ASP A 60 0.38 14.59 18.71
C ASP A 60 0.45 16.08 18.36
N THR A 61 1.18 16.41 17.29
CA THR A 61 1.38 17.80 16.83
C THR A 61 0.56 18.15 15.59
N GLY A 62 0.05 17.14 14.88
CA GLY A 62 -0.63 17.30 13.59
C GLY A 62 0.32 17.54 12.41
N HIS A 63 1.65 17.51 12.64
CA HIS A 63 2.63 17.75 11.58
C HIS A 63 2.66 16.59 10.57
N ILE A 64 2.69 16.93 9.29
CA ILE A 64 2.90 15.98 8.20
C ILE A 64 4.27 16.24 7.61
N ILE A 65 5.08 15.19 7.53
CA ILE A 65 6.41 15.21 6.93
C ILE A 65 6.32 14.39 5.65
N PRO A 66 6.22 15.02 4.47
CA PRO A 66 6.17 14.30 3.21
C PRO A 66 7.53 13.65 2.90
N GLU A 67 7.50 12.50 2.24
CA GLU A 67 8.69 11.95 1.59
C GLU A 67 9.02 12.81 0.35
N GLU A 68 10.32 12.95 0.02
CA GLU A 68 10.76 13.67 -1.17
C GLU A 68 10.20 13.04 -2.46
N MET A 69 10.10 11.71 -2.47
CA MET A 69 9.43 10.92 -3.50
C MET A 69 8.64 9.78 -2.86
N PRO A 70 7.50 9.36 -3.46
CA PRO A 70 6.76 8.20 -2.98
C PRO A 70 7.65 6.95 -2.90
N VAL A 71 7.73 6.35 -1.71
CA VAL A 71 8.54 5.15 -1.47
C VAL A 71 7.71 3.92 -1.76
N LEU A 72 8.14 3.07 -2.69
CA LEU A 72 7.46 1.81 -2.98
C LEU A 72 7.59 0.86 -1.78
N ILE A 73 6.45 0.40 -1.26
CA ILE A 73 6.39 -0.51 -0.11
C ILE A 73 6.11 -1.94 -0.57
N LEU A 74 5.10 -2.10 -1.44
CA LEU A 74 4.68 -3.42 -1.91
C LEU A 74 4.01 -3.33 -3.28
N GLU A 75 4.42 -4.19 -4.19
CA GLU A 75 3.71 -4.38 -5.46
C GLU A 75 2.67 -5.50 -5.29
N ALA A 76 1.44 -5.29 -5.79
CA ALA A 76 0.38 -6.29 -5.63
C ALA A 76 0.71 -7.61 -6.35
N ARG A 77 1.47 -7.59 -7.45
CA ARG A 77 1.99 -8.80 -8.13
C ARG A 77 2.80 -9.71 -7.19
N SER A 78 3.55 -9.14 -6.24
CA SER A 78 4.43 -9.88 -5.34
C SER A 78 3.63 -10.67 -4.30
N CYS A 79 2.43 -10.19 -3.94
CA CYS A 79 1.50 -10.90 -3.06
C CYS A 79 0.95 -12.18 -3.72
N LEU A 80 0.72 -12.17 -5.04
CA LEU A 80 0.14 -13.32 -5.75
C LEU A 80 1.15 -14.45 -6.01
N GLN A 81 2.44 -14.14 -6.15
CA GLN A 81 3.46 -15.16 -6.43
C GLN A 81 3.79 -16.07 -5.23
N GLY A 82 3.47 -15.64 -4.00
CA GLY A 82 3.66 -16.43 -2.78
C GLY A 82 2.70 -17.63 -2.62
N GLY A 83 1.62 -17.68 -3.42
CA GLY A 83 0.59 -18.72 -3.34
C GLY A 83 0.94 -20.06 -4.02
N LYS A 84 2.08 -20.17 -4.72
CA LYS A 84 2.53 -21.43 -5.37
C LYS A 84 3.68 -22.09 -4.59
N LYS A 85 3.39 -22.59 -3.39
CA LYS A 85 4.20 -23.66 -2.74
C LYS A 85 3.32 -24.65 -1.99
N HIS A 86 2.39 -25.28 -2.69
CA HIS A 86 1.79 -26.56 -2.29
C HIS A 86 1.63 -27.42 -3.55
N VAL A 87 2.71 -28.11 -3.94
CA VAL A 87 2.71 -29.44 -4.56
C VAL A 87 3.96 -30.14 -4.06
#